data_AF-A0A1Z5JMU0-F1
#
_entry.id   AF-A0A1Z5JMU0-F1
#
_cell.length_a   1.000
_cell.length_b   1.000
_cell.length_c   1.000
_cell.angle_alpha   90.00
_cell.angle_beta   90.00
_cell.angle_gamma   90.00
#
_symmetry.space_group_name_H-M   'P 1'
#
loop_
_entity.id
_entity.type
_entity.pdbx_description
1 polymer ?
#
loop_
_entity_poly.entity_id
_entity_poly.type
_entity_poly.pdbx_seq_one_letter_code
_entity_poly.pdbx_strand_id
1 'polypeptide(L)'
;MMSSQKVLHVAGWESCGFYSRCLSVLKSLSILFPTRLRVIQHAFPDRSSYRAWLLEDGFRSHFTDPRALEHTSSPFVWFGTGEDTTHPPSSDSIQSYLGGHDATLDWCRQFMAPCETVVNELQMVDDGHKPDHGYDYDLVVIGGGSGGMAAAKEAAALGARVACLDFVKPSPAGTTWGLGGTCVNVGCIPKKLFHAGSLLNEAILQDSPAFGVQIASEIHANEISTKVQWPVLRENIQNYIRSLNFKYRVRLREKDVTYLNKLGTFKDAHTIEAVDKKGRSSTITSSRFLIATGGRPTPLSCPGADLAISSDDIFFMEQSPGKTLCVGASYISLECAGFLAGIGLDVTVAVRSILLRGFDRECSDRVGKYMEDHSKVKFRRGVVPSKLQKQENGQIEVTFSDGSTDSYDTVLAAVGRTADTEKLGISPLGIKVNPKNQRILGKYEQTDCPNVYAVGDVLDDTPELTPVAIQAGIKLARRLFGGSKEPMDYVNVSTTVFTPIEYSCVGISEDDAISKYGEDNVEVYHSEFLPLEWSLSNARSHSSAFAKIVCEKAEPQRVLGIHYVGPNAGEVMQGYGVSMRQGLTYKQLTETVGIHPTCSEEIVTLNITKSSGEDAAAGGC
;
A
#
# COMPACT_ATOMS: atom_id res chain seq x y z
N MET A 1 17.74 12.32 9.24
CA MET A 1 18.39 13.08 10.33
C MET A 1 17.28 13.59 11.24
N MET A 2 17.32 13.27 12.54
CA MET A 2 16.45 13.95 13.50
C MET A 2 16.78 15.44 13.43
N SER A 3 15.81 16.28 13.05
CA SER A 3 15.94 17.74 13.13
C SER A 3 16.43 18.09 14.53
N SER A 4 17.60 18.72 14.64
CA SER A 4 18.11 19.24 15.91
C SER A 4 17.04 20.10 16.59
N GLN A 5 16.79 19.88 17.88
CA GLN A 5 15.85 20.67 18.69
C GLN A 5 16.26 22.15 18.62
N LYS A 6 15.32 23.03 18.23
CA LYS A 6 15.56 24.48 18.20
C LYS A 6 15.46 25.06 19.61
N VAL A 7 16.38 25.92 20.01
CA VAL A 7 16.33 26.65 21.29
C VAL A 7 16.12 28.13 21.02
N LEU A 8 15.00 28.67 21.50
CA LEU A 8 14.65 30.08 21.38
C LEU A 8 14.78 30.79 22.72
N HIS A 9 15.53 31.88 22.73
CA HIS A 9 15.63 32.77 23.88
C HIS A 9 14.74 33.99 23.66
N VAL A 10 13.97 34.37 24.68
CA VAL A 10 12.98 35.46 24.61
C VAL A 10 13.22 36.44 25.74
N ALA A 11 13.69 37.63 25.41
CA ALA A 11 13.95 38.70 26.38
C ALA A 11 12.93 39.84 26.31
N GLY A 12 12.42 40.25 27.47
CA GLY A 12 11.49 41.37 27.60
C GLY A 12 11.16 41.69 29.05
N TRP A 13 10.49 42.83 29.27
CA TRP A 13 10.06 43.20 30.61
C TRP A 13 8.64 42.70 30.92
N GLU A 14 8.36 42.36 32.17
CA GLU A 14 7.18 41.59 32.58
C GLU A 14 5.84 42.24 32.23
N SER A 15 5.74 43.58 32.33
CA SER A 15 4.51 44.32 32.01
C SER A 15 4.31 44.60 30.52
N CYS A 16 5.21 44.15 29.63
CA CYS A 16 5.09 44.33 28.19
C CYS A 16 4.09 43.33 27.59
N GLY A 17 2.92 43.79 27.14
CA GLY A 17 1.92 42.92 26.52
C GLY A 17 2.40 42.17 25.27
N PHE A 18 3.33 42.74 24.49
CA PHE A 18 3.93 42.06 23.33
C PHE A 18 4.86 40.92 23.77
N TYR A 19 5.69 41.13 24.80
CA TYR A 19 6.51 40.06 25.38
C TYR A 19 5.65 38.93 25.93
N SER A 20 4.62 39.24 26.72
CA SER A 20 3.73 38.23 27.31
C SER A 20 3.04 37.39 26.24
N ARG A 21 2.55 38.00 25.15
CA ARG A 21 1.93 37.28 24.03
C ARG A 21 2.92 36.35 23.32
N CYS A 22 4.11 36.85 22.96
CA CYS A 22 5.13 36.02 22.32
C CYS A 22 5.54 34.85 23.21
N LEU A 23 5.81 35.11 24.48
CA LEU A 23 6.22 34.09 25.43
C LEU A 23 5.12 33.03 25.63
N SER A 24 3.86 33.43 25.71
CA SER A 24 2.73 32.50 25.84
C SER A 24 2.65 31.55 24.64
N VAL A 25 2.71 32.08 23.41
CA VAL A 25 2.65 31.26 22.19
C VAL A 25 3.84 30.30 22.11
N LEU A 26 5.04 30.80 22.37
CA LEU A 26 6.25 29.97 22.34
C LEU A 26 6.25 28.88 23.42
N LYS A 27 5.79 29.18 24.64
CA LYS A 27 5.64 28.18 25.70
C LYS A 27 4.63 27.10 25.30
N SER A 28 3.46 27.47 24.77
CA SER A 28 2.48 26.50 24.25
C SER A 28 3.09 25.61 23.17
N LEU A 29 3.85 26.17 22.23
CA LEU A 29 4.53 25.38 21.20
C LEU A 29 5.61 24.45 21.76
N SER A 30 6.38 24.88 22.77
CA SER A 30 7.37 24.01 23.41
C SER A 30 6.74 22.83 24.16
N ILE A 31 5.52 23.00 24.67
CA ILE A 31 4.74 21.93 25.31
C ILE A 31 4.21 20.96 24.25
N LEU A 32 3.69 21.47 23.13
CA LEU A 32 3.17 20.64 22.03
C LEU A 32 4.29 19.90 21.27
N PHE A 33 5.49 20.48 21.20
CA PHE A 33 6.61 19.95 20.41
C PHE A 33 7.92 19.87 21.22
N PRO A 34 7.95 19.11 22.33
CA PRO A 34 9.06 19.15 23.29
C PRO A 34 10.38 18.64 22.71
N THR A 35 10.34 17.78 21.70
CA THR A 35 11.54 17.27 21.01
C THR A 35 12.04 18.19 19.89
N ARG A 36 11.26 19.20 19.49
CA ARG A 36 11.56 20.09 18.35
C ARG A 36 11.84 21.53 18.76
N LEU A 37 11.28 21.98 19.88
CA LEU A 37 11.39 23.36 20.34
C LEU A 37 11.57 23.44 21.85
N ARG A 38 12.54 24.23 22.29
CA ARG A 38 12.76 24.63 23.68
C ARG A 38 12.79 26.15 23.77
N VAL A 39 12.23 26.71 24.85
CA VAL A 39 12.12 28.16 25.05
C VAL A 39 12.77 28.56 26.37
N ILE A 40 13.73 29.48 26.30
CA ILE A 40 14.43 30.07 27.45
C ILE A 40 13.91 31.49 27.66
N GLN A 41 13.44 31.76 28.87
CA GLN A 41 12.83 33.04 29.23
C GLN A 41 13.85 33.95 29.93
N HIS A 42 13.95 35.19 29.44
CA HIS A 42 14.75 36.26 30.02
C HIS A 42 13.81 37.40 30.43
N ALA A 43 13.44 37.46 31.71
CA ALA A 43 12.46 38.42 32.22
C ALA A 43 13.13 39.58 32.95
N PHE A 44 12.73 40.81 32.62
CA PHE A 44 13.20 42.02 33.29
C PHE A 44 12.05 42.68 34.08
N PRO A 45 12.32 43.24 35.26
CA PRO A 45 11.27 43.80 36.12
C PRO A 45 10.60 45.03 35.48
N ASP A 46 11.35 45.82 34.71
CA ASP A 46 10.83 47.04 34.09
C ASP A 46 11.49 47.36 32.73
N ARG A 47 10.92 48.34 32.03
CA ARG A 47 11.41 48.79 30.72
C ARG A 47 12.83 49.36 30.79
N SER A 48 13.20 49.99 31.91
CA SER A 48 14.49 50.67 32.06
C SER A 48 15.62 49.66 32.17
N SER A 49 15.47 48.65 33.03
CA SER A 49 16.39 47.52 33.18
C SER A 49 16.51 46.69 31.90
N TYR A 50 15.40 46.41 31.22
CA TYR A 50 15.43 45.77 29.89
C TYR A 50 16.22 46.58 28.86
N ARG A 51 16.00 47.90 28.80
CA ARG A 51 16.71 48.76 27.85
C ARG A 51 18.18 48.91 28.19
N ALA A 52 18.52 49.01 29.48
CA ALA A 52 19.91 49.05 29.92
C ALA A 52 20.66 47.79 29.47
N TRP A 53 20.05 46.61 29.67
CA TRP A 53 20.61 45.33 29.20
C TRP A 53 20.69 45.25 27.67
N LEU A 54 19.61 45.61 26.96
CA LEU A 54 19.56 45.51 25.50
C LEU A 54 20.59 46.45 24.84
N LEU A 55 20.79 47.63 25.43
CA LEU A 55 21.71 48.65 24.94
C LEU A 55 23.11 48.56 25.56
N GLU A 56 23.37 47.58 26.43
CA GLU A 56 24.69 47.35 27.01
C GLU A 56 25.71 47.09 25.88
N ASP A 57 26.86 47.76 25.96
CA ASP A 57 27.91 47.64 24.96
C ASP A 57 28.39 46.19 24.90
N GLY A 58 28.11 45.51 23.79
CA GLY A 58 28.56 44.14 23.52
C GLY A 58 27.47 43.18 23.09
N PHE A 59 26.30 43.14 23.75
CA PHE A 59 25.31 42.08 23.51
C PHE A 59 24.78 42.06 22.06
N ARG A 60 24.23 43.18 21.58
CA ARG A 60 23.70 43.27 20.22
C ARG A 60 24.80 43.15 19.16
N SER A 61 26.05 43.45 19.51
CA SER A 61 27.20 43.33 18.60
C SER A 61 27.62 41.89 18.32
N HIS A 62 27.14 40.92 19.10
CA HIS A 62 27.36 39.49 18.84
C HIS A 62 26.50 38.93 17.69
N PHE A 63 25.51 39.69 17.21
CA PHE A 63 24.66 39.29 16.09
C PHE A 63 25.20 39.85 14.78
N THR A 64 25.34 39.00 13.77
CA THR A 64 25.72 39.40 12.41
C THR A 64 24.59 40.07 11.63
N ASP A 65 23.35 39.96 12.10
CA ASP A 65 22.17 40.56 11.49
C ASP A 65 22.04 42.05 11.85
N PRO A 66 22.08 42.97 10.88
CA PRO A 66 21.96 44.41 11.14
C PRO A 66 20.68 44.80 11.90
N ARG A 67 19.59 44.04 11.72
CA ARG A 67 18.31 44.29 12.41
C ARG A 67 18.43 44.13 13.92
N ALA A 68 19.36 43.30 14.39
CA ALA A 68 19.61 43.12 15.82
C ALA A 68 20.20 44.39 16.45
N LEU A 69 21.14 45.05 15.75
CA LEU A 69 21.78 46.29 16.20
C LEU A 69 20.79 47.46 16.28
N GLU A 70 19.80 47.47 15.40
CA GLU A 70 18.76 48.52 15.31
C GLU A 70 17.56 48.26 16.24
N HIS A 71 17.46 47.06 16.84
CA HIS A 71 16.32 46.70 17.68
C HIS A 71 16.33 47.45 19.02
N THR A 72 15.18 48.03 19.39
CA THR A 72 15.02 48.83 20.63
C THR A 72 13.71 48.55 21.40
N SER A 73 12.86 47.68 20.88
CA SER A 73 11.56 47.30 21.43
C SER A 73 11.62 45.96 22.19
N SER A 74 10.51 45.53 22.78
CA SER A 74 10.36 44.21 23.42
C SER A 74 9.24 43.42 22.73
N PRO A 75 9.39 42.09 22.55
CA PRO A 75 10.54 41.26 22.94
C PRO A 75 11.73 41.36 21.98
N PHE A 76 12.92 40.93 22.43
CA PHE A 76 14.07 40.62 21.58
C PHE A 76 14.26 39.10 21.60
N VAL A 77 14.21 38.46 20.44
CA VAL A 77 14.17 37.00 20.32
C VAL A 77 15.28 36.48 19.40
N TRP A 78 15.96 35.42 19.83
CA TRP A 78 17.06 34.81 19.08
C TRP A 78 17.14 33.29 19.27
N PHE A 79 17.82 32.63 18.33
CA PHE A 79 18.21 31.22 18.44
C PHE A 79 19.55 31.11 19.16
N GLY A 80 19.66 30.13 20.06
CA GLY A 80 20.87 29.88 20.82
C GLY A 80 21.21 28.41 21.00
N THR A 81 22.30 28.13 21.71
CA THR A 81 22.71 26.79 22.14
C THR A 81 22.64 26.69 23.67
N GLY A 82 22.08 25.59 24.20
CA GLY A 82 22.11 25.31 25.64
C GLY A 82 21.08 26.07 26.51
N GLU A 83 21.34 26.11 27.82
CA GLU A 83 20.51 26.75 28.87
C GLU A 83 21.19 28.02 29.42
N ASP A 84 21.86 28.77 28.56
CA ASP A 84 22.53 30.00 29.00
C ASP A 84 21.50 31.05 29.44
N THR A 85 21.40 31.24 30.76
CA THR A 85 20.51 32.20 31.41
C THR A 85 21.26 33.44 31.90
N THR A 86 22.54 33.61 31.52
CA THR A 86 23.35 34.76 31.91
C THR A 86 22.90 36.05 31.23
N HIS A 87 23.22 37.18 31.85
CA HIS A 87 22.83 38.52 31.41
C HIS A 87 24.05 39.46 31.43
N PRO A 88 24.68 39.73 30.27
CA PRO A 88 24.35 39.22 28.92
C PRO A 88 24.75 37.75 28.70
N PRO A 89 24.08 37.04 27.78
CA PRO A 89 24.47 35.68 27.40
C PRO A 89 25.83 35.65 26.71
N SER A 90 26.54 34.52 26.78
CA SER A 90 27.82 34.32 26.11
C SER A 90 27.71 34.47 24.59
N SER A 91 28.69 35.09 23.93
CA SER A 91 28.72 35.19 22.46
C SER A 91 28.68 33.82 21.78
N ASP A 92 29.25 32.79 22.43
CA ASP A 92 29.31 31.43 21.89
C ASP A 92 27.96 30.69 21.98
N SER A 93 27.01 31.19 22.79
CA SER A 93 25.68 30.62 22.93
C SER A 93 24.66 31.19 21.92
N ILE A 94 25.04 32.19 21.12
CA ILE A 94 24.18 32.87 20.14
C ILE A 94 24.34 32.24 18.75
N GLN A 95 23.24 31.85 18.12
CA GLN A 95 23.24 31.34 16.74
C GLN A 95 22.77 32.39 15.73
N SER A 96 21.57 32.93 15.89
CA SER A 96 21.02 33.92 14.96
C SER A 96 19.88 34.73 15.59
N TYR A 97 19.72 35.96 15.12
CA TYR A 97 18.63 36.85 15.53
C TYR A 97 17.33 36.46 14.82
N LEU A 98 16.23 36.33 15.58
CA LEU A 98 14.90 36.06 15.00
C LEU A 98 14.14 37.37 14.74
N GLY A 99 14.04 38.26 15.73
CA GLY A 99 13.25 39.47 15.60
C GLY A 99 12.57 39.93 16.89
N GLY A 100 11.57 40.80 16.71
CA GLY A 100 10.63 41.21 17.76
C GLY A 100 9.33 40.41 17.73
N HIS A 101 8.24 41.04 18.22
CA HIS A 101 6.95 40.37 18.37
C HIS A 101 6.41 39.76 17.07
N ASP A 102 6.28 40.55 16.01
CA ASP A 102 5.62 40.11 14.78
C ASP A 102 6.42 39.02 14.07
N ALA A 103 7.74 39.19 13.96
CA ALA A 103 8.65 38.17 13.43
C ALA A 103 8.58 36.85 14.22
N THR A 104 8.39 36.92 15.54
CA THR A 104 8.21 35.74 16.38
C THR A 104 6.89 35.04 16.08
N LEU A 105 5.79 35.78 15.93
CA LEU A 105 4.49 35.19 15.60
C LEU A 105 4.46 34.61 14.19
N ASP A 106 5.09 35.27 13.21
CA ASP A 106 5.23 34.74 11.85
C ASP A 106 6.04 33.45 11.83
N TRP A 107 7.14 33.42 12.56
CA TRP A 107 7.92 32.19 12.73
C TRP A 107 7.10 31.08 13.39
N CYS A 108 6.32 31.38 14.42
CA CYS A 108 5.42 30.40 15.06
C CYS A 108 4.39 29.84 14.06
N ARG A 109 3.80 30.68 13.20
CA ARG A 109 2.87 30.24 12.13
C ARG A 109 3.57 29.31 11.15
N GLN A 110 4.78 29.64 10.72
CA GLN A 110 5.58 28.77 9.83
C GLN A 110 5.99 27.47 10.51
N PHE A 111 6.33 27.51 11.80
CA PHE A 111 6.68 26.32 12.59
C PHE A 111 5.50 25.36 12.76
N MET A 112 4.28 25.91 12.85
CA MET A 112 3.02 25.18 12.93
C MET A 112 2.43 24.79 11.58
N ALA A 113 2.86 25.43 10.48
CA ALA A 113 2.34 25.13 9.16
C ALA A 113 2.48 23.61 8.91
N PRO A 114 1.43 22.96 8.38
CA PRO A 114 1.56 21.57 7.95
C PRO A 114 2.77 21.54 7.04
N CYS A 115 3.74 20.71 7.39
CA CYS A 115 5.03 20.61 6.72
C CYS A 115 4.75 20.71 5.21
N GLU A 116 5.05 21.86 4.58
CA GLU A 116 5.28 21.88 3.14
C GLU A 116 6.18 20.69 2.95
N THR A 117 5.75 19.76 2.11
CA THR A 117 6.44 18.51 1.87
C THR A 117 7.90 18.92 1.71
N VAL A 118 8.72 18.66 2.73
CA VAL A 118 10.14 18.86 2.59
C VAL A 118 10.42 17.87 1.50
N VAL A 119 10.54 18.38 0.28
CA VAL A 119 11.18 17.69 -0.82
C VAL A 119 12.60 17.61 -0.30
N ASN A 120 12.85 16.63 0.58
CA ASN A 120 14.18 16.13 0.81
C ASN A 120 14.66 15.91 -0.60
N GLU A 121 15.64 16.71 -1.05
CA GLU A 121 16.27 16.46 -2.33
C GLU A 121 16.49 14.96 -2.39
N LEU A 122 15.93 14.33 -3.42
CA LEU A 122 16.01 12.90 -3.59
C LEU A 122 17.50 12.56 -3.74
N GLN A 123 18.13 12.19 -2.62
CA GLN A 123 19.53 11.83 -2.58
C GLN A 123 19.60 10.31 -2.64
N MET A 124 19.62 9.79 -3.88
CA MET A 124 20.25 8.49 -4.12
C MET A 124 21.75 8.66 -3.91
N VAL A 125 22.40 7.64 -3.37
CA VAL A 125 23.86 7.58 -3.34
C VAL A 125 24.34 7.41 -4.79
N ASP A 126 25.46 8.05 -5.12
CA ASP A 126 26.11 7.84 -6.42
C ASP A 126 26.37 6.34 -6.63
N ASP A 127 25.88 5.80 -7.75
CA ASP A 127 25.99 4.40 -8.09
C ASP A 127 27.22 4.09 -8.95
N GLY A 128 28.05 5.09 -9.23
CA GLY A 128 29.31 4.93 -9.95
C GLY A 128 29.15 4.57 -11.43
N HIS A 129 27.93 4.68 -11.97
CA HIS A 129 27.69 4.39 -13.39
C HIS A 129 28.44 5.36 -14.29
N LYS A 130 29.10 4.80 -15.31
CA LYS A 130 29.75 5.54 -16.38
C LYS A 130 29.20 5.04 -17.71
N PRO A 131 28.81 5.92 -18.66
CA PRO A 131 28.31 5.49 -19.96
C PRO A 131 29.32 4.64 -20.76
N ASP A 132 30.62 4.85 -20.56
CA ASP A 132 31.73 4.20 -21.29
C ASP A 132 32.32 3.01 -20.52
N HIS A 133 31.48 2.15 -19.95
CA HIS A 133 31.92 0.98 -19.19
C HIS A 133 32.18 -0.27 -20.06
N GLY A 134 33.00 -1.19 -19.54
CA GLY A 134 33.32 -2.47 -20.19
C GLY A 134 32.35 -3.63 -19.93
N TYR A 135 31.26 -3.44 -19.17
CA TYR A 135 30.28 -4.48 -18.88
C TYR A 135 29.40 -4.84 -20.09
N ASP A 136 28.83 -6.05 -20.06
CA ASP A 136 27.95 -6.57 -21.11
C ASP A 136 26.68 -5.71 -21.28
N TYR A 137 26.11 -5.25 -20.16
CA TYR A 137 24.86 -4.49 -20.11
C TYR A 137 24.97 -3.24 -19.23
N ASP A 138 24.14 -2.25 -19.55
CA ASP A 138 23.98 -1.05 -18.71
C ASP A 138 23.02 -1.35 -17.53
N LEU A 139 22.00 -2.20 -17.78
CA LEU A 139 21.07 -2.71 -16.78
C LEU A 139 20.81 -4.21 -16.94
N VAL A 140 20.91 -4.97 -15.84
CA VAL A 140 20.37 -6.32 -15.74
C VAL A 140 19.21 -6.34 -14.76
N VAL A 141 18.03 -6.74 -15.24
CA VAL A 141 16.83 -6.94 -14.44
C VAL A 141 16.69 -8.41 -14.07
N ILE A 142 16.59 -8.72 -12.78
CA ILE A 142 16.37 -10.06 -12.24
C ILE A 142 14.91 -10.18 -11.79
N GLY A 143 14.07 -10.76 -12.63
CA GLY A 143 12.63 -10.95 -12.44
C GLY A 143 11.82 -10.40 -13.60
N GLY A 144 11.18 -11.27 -14.39
CA GLY A 144 10.35 -10.93 -15.55
C GLY A 144 8.89 -10.68 -15.21
N GLY A 145 8.63 -10.10 -14.04
CA GLY A 145 7.28 -9.72 -13.59
C GLY A 145 6.87 -8.31 -13.99
N SER A 146 5.78 -7.83 -13.38
CA SER A 146 5.17 -6.53 -13.69
C SER A 146 6.17 -5.37 -13.63
N GLY A 147 6.88 -5.21 -12.51
CA GLY A 147 7.86 -4.13 -12.32
C GLY A 147 9.12 -4.30 -13.15
N GLY A 148 9.70 -5.51 -13.16
CA GLY A 148 10.94 -5.79 -13.89
C GLY A 148 10.81 -5.59 -15.40
N MET A 149 9.74 -6.09 -16.02
CA MET A 149 9.50 -5.85 -17.45
C MET A 149 9.19 -4.38 -17.76
N ALA A 150 8.52 -3.66 -16.85
CA ALA A 150 8.24 -2.24 -17.05
C ALA A 150 9.54 -1.43 -17.04
N ALA A 151 10.39 -1.65 -16.04
CA ALA A 151 11.72 -1.03 -15.95
C ALA A 151 12.61 -1.38 -17.14
N ALA A 152 12.66 -2.66 -17.53
CA ALA A 152 13.51 -3.11 -18.63
C ALA A 152 13.16 -2.42 -19.96
N LYS A 153 11.87 -2.36 -20.30
CA LYS A 153 11.41 -1.70 -21.53
C LYS A 153 11.61 -0.19 -21.50
N GLU A 154 11.39 0.45 -20.35
CA GLU A 154 11.58 1.90 -20.21
C GLU A 154 13.06 2.25 -20.31
N ALA A 155 13.95 1.51 -19.64
CA ALA A 155 15.39 1.71 -19.71
C ALA A 155 15.92 1.52 -21.14
N ALA A 156 15.47 0.48 -21.85
CA ALA A 156 15.85 0.26 -23.24
C ALA A 156 15.34 1.38 -24.17
N ALA A 157 14.12 1.89 -23.93
CA ALA A 157 13.60 3.05 -24.67
C ALA A 157 14.41 4.34 -24.43
N LEU A 158 15.15 4.42 -23.32
CA LEU A 158 16.08 5.50 -22.98
C LEU A 158 17.52 5.23 -23.44
N GLY A 159 17.75 4.18 -24.23
CA GLY A 159 19.04 3.88 -24.85
C GLY A 159 19.94 2.93 -24.08
N ALA A 160 19.50 2.38 -22.93
CA ALA A 160 20.27 1.38 -22.20
C ALA A 160 20.27 0.02 -22.91
N ARG A 161 21.40 -0.68 -22.89
CA ARG A 161 21.51 -2.11 -23.20
C ARG A 161 21.01 -2.89 -22.00
N VAL A 162 19.91 -3.62 -22.18
CA VAL A 162 19.21 -4.29 -21.09
C VAL A 162 19.13 -5.79 -21.29
N ALA A 163 19.43 -6.55 -20.24
CA ALA A 163 19.01 -7.94 -20.12
C ALA A 163 17.92 -8.09 -19.05
N CYS A 164 16.89 -8.89 -19.34
CA CYS A 164 15.85 -9.26 -18.40
C CYS A 164 15.87 -10.78 -18.18
N LEU A 165 16.28 -11.17 -16.97
CA LEU A 165 16.27 -12.55 -16.53
C LEU A 165 14.93 -12.88 -15.87
N ASP A 166 14.36 -14.02 -16.19
CA ASP A 166 13.19 -14.56 -15.50
C ASP A 166 13.36 -16.06 -15.32
N PHE A 167 13.02 -16.58 -14.14
CA PHE A 167 13.04 -18.00 -13.87
C PHE A 167 11.95 -18.36 -12.87
N VAL A 168 11.03 -19.23 -13.29
CA VAL A 168 9.92 -19.68 -12.45
C VAL A 168 10.30 -20.98 -11.76
N LYS A 169 10.73 -20.86 -10.50
CA LYS A 169 10.87 -22.02 -9.59
C LYS A 169 9.50 -22.70 -9.44
N PRO A 170 9.36 -24.01 -9.76
CA PRO A 170 8.10 -24.71 -9.59
C PRO A 170 7.57 -24.58 -8.16
N SER A 171 6.25 -24.58 -7.99
CA SER A 171 5.62 -24.76 -6.67
C SER A 171 5.97 -26.14 -6.09
N PRO A 172 5.73 -26.40 -4.79
CA PRO A 172 5.88 -27.74 -4.22
C PRO A 172 5.06 -28.82 -4.96
N ALA A 173 3.92 -28.46 -5.54
CA ALA A 173 3.09 -29.34 -6.38
C ALA A 173 3.61 -29.51 -7.82
N GLY A 174 4.71 -28.83 -8.20
CA GLY A 174 5.33 -28.90 -9.51
C GLY A 174 4.79 -27.91 -10.54
N THR A 175 3.88 -27.00 -10.16
CA THR A 175 3.29 -26.01 -11.06
C THR A 175 4.34 -24.98 -11.48
N THR A 176 4.40 -24.66 -12.78
CA THR A 176 5.27 -23.62 -13.35
C THR A 176 4.54 -22.89 -14.49
N TRP A 177 5.02 -21.72 -14.87
CA TRP A 177 4.36 -20.86 -15.86
C TRP A 177 5.37 -20.05 -16.71
N GLY A 178 4.83 -19.26 -17.64
CA GLY A 178 5.61 -18.46 -18.59
C GLY A 178 5.96 -17.05 -18.09
N LEU A 179 6.64 -16.28 -18.94
CA LEU A 179 7.02 -14.90 -18.67
C LEU A 179 5.80 -14.02 -18.33
N GLY A 180 5.94 -13.12 -17.36
CA GLY A 180 4.88 -12.19 -16.96
C GLY A 180 4.77 -11.99 -15.45
N GLY A 181 5.44 -12.85 -14.67
CA GLY A 181 5.41 -12.86 -13.21
C GLY A 181 4.06 -13.28 -12.63
N THR A 182 3.90 -13.01 -11.33
CA THR A 182 2.75 -13.44 -10.52
C THR A 182 1.42 -12.97 -11.10
N CYS A 183 1.26 -11.66 -11.36
CA CYS A 183 -0.04 -11.09 -11.73
C CYS A 183 -0.63 -11.69 -13.01
N VAL A 184 0.22 -11.94 -14.01
CA VAL A 184 -0.20 -12.51 -15.30
C VAL A 184 -0.60 -13.98 -15.16
N ASN A 185 0.14 -14.75 -14.39
CA ASN A 185 0.04 -16.22 -14.43
C ASN A 185 -0.74 -16.83 -13.26
N VAL A 186 -0.59 -16.28 -12.06
CA VAL A 186 -1.07 -16.86 -10.78
C VAL A 186 -1.60 -15.79 -9.82
N GLY A 187 -2.08 -14.66 -10.36
CA GLY A 187 -2.47 -13.50 -9.58
C GLY A 187 -3.64 -12.78 -10.24
N CYS A 188 -3.53 -11.46 -10.41
CA CYS A 188 -4.64 -10.59 -10.79
C CYS A 188 -5.44 -11.06 -12.01
N ILE A 189 -4.77 -11.53 -13.08
CA ILE A 189 -5.44 -11.93 -14.33
C ILE A 189 -6.34 -13.16 -14.12
N PRO A 190 -5.82 -14.35 -13.75
CA PRO A 190 -6.68 -15.50 -13.50
C PRO A 190 -7.66 -15.23 -12.37
N LYS A 191 -7.24 -14.59 -11.26
CA LYS A 191 -8.12 -14.23 -10.14
C LYS A 191 -9.36 -13.47 -10.61
N LYS A 192 -9.18 -12.39 -11.37
CA LYS A 192 -10.30 -11.54 -11.81
C LYS A 192 -11.18 -12.25 -12.85
N LEU A 193 -10.62 -13.14 -13.68
CA LEU A 193 -11.39 -13.93 -14.64
C LEU A 193 -12.24 -15.02 -13.97
N PHE A 194 -11.70 -15.69 -12.92
CA PHE A 194 -12.50 -16.60 -12.10
C PHE A 194 -13.59 -15.85 -11.32
N HIS A 195 -13.26 -14.69 -10.74
CA HIS A 195 -14.24 -13.79 -10.10
C HIS A 195 -15.35 -13.35 -11.07
N ALA A 196 -15.00 -12.96 -12.30
CA ALA A 196 -16.00 -12.62 -13.31
C ALA A 196 -16.91 -13.82 -13.66
N GLY A 197 -16.33 -15.02 -13.73
CA GLY A 197 -17.09 -16.26 -13.91
C GLY A 197 -18.06 -16.53 -12.75
N SER A 198 -17.66 -16.29 -11.50
CA SER A 198 -18.54 -16.43 -10.34
C SER A 198 -19.63 -15.38 -10.29
N LEU A 199 -19.33 -14.11 -10.59
CA LEU A 199 -20.32 -13.04 -10.65
C LEU A 199 -21.38 -13.29 -11.74
N LEU A 200 -20.96 -13.79 -12.90
CA LEU A 200 -21.88 -14.18 -13.97
C LEU A 200 -22.81 -15.30 -13.52
N ASN A 201 -22.27 -16.30 -12.82
CA ASN A 201 -23.06 -17.40 -12.26
C ASN A 201 -24.09 -16.89 -11.24
N GLU A 202 -23.67 -15.98 -10.36
CA GLU A 202 -24.53 -15.37 -9.35
C GLU A 202 -25.66 -14.54 -9.99
N ALA A 203 -25.35 -13.70 -10.98
CA ALA A 203 -26.34 -12.90 -11.70
C ALA A 203 -27.36 -13.77 -12.46
N ILE A 204 -26.92 -14.92 -12.99
CA ILE A 204 -27.79 -15.91 -13.61
C ILE A 204 -28.76 -16.52 -12.59
N LEU A 205 -28.25 -16.94 -11.43
CA LEU A 205 -29.05 -17.66 -10.43
C LEU A 205 -29.98 -16.73 -9.64
N GLN A 206 -29.50 -15.53 -9.30
CA GLN A 206 -30.16 -14.65 -8.35
C GLN A 206 -30.96 -13.54 -9.04
N ASP A 207 -30.41 -12.92 -10.09
CA ASP A 207 -30.97 -11.68 -10.65
C ASP A 207 -31.82 -11.94 -11.88
N SER A 208 -31.36 -12.79 -12.80
CA SER A 208 -31.99 -13.04 -14.10
C SER A 208 -33.50 -13.31 -14.06
N PRO A 209 -34.04 -14.11 -13.10
CA PRO A 209 -35.49 -14.33 -13.00
C PRO A 209 -36.30 -13.05 -12.76
N ALA A 210 -35.79 -12.14 -11.93
CA ALA A 210 -36.45 -10.87 -11.61
C ALA A 210 -36.47 -9.92 -12.81
N PHE A 211 -35.48 -10.00 -13.68
CA PHE A 211 -35.40 -9.26 -14.93
C PHE A 211 -36.16 -9.94 -16.10
N GLY A 212 -36.93 -11.00 -15.82
CA GLY A 212 -37.71 -11.72 -16.83
C GLY A 212 -36.87 -12.59 -17.78
N VAL A 213 -35.60 -12.83 -17.47
CA VAL A 213 -34.71 -13.70 -18.25
C VAL A 213 -34.96 -15.14 -17.82
N GLN A 214 -35.65 -15.90 -18.68
CA GLN A 214 -35.83 -17.33 -18.49
C GLN A 214 -34.64 -18.09 -19.07
N ILE A 215 -33.92 -18.81 -18.22
CA ILE A 215 -32.92 -19.77 -18.63
C ILE A 215 -33.63 -21.11 -18.70
N ALA A 216 -33.69 -21.71 -19.88
CA ALA A 216 -34.23 -23.05 -20.06
C ALA A 216 -33.32 -24.04 -19.30
N SER A 217 -33.66 -24.33 -18.04
CA SER A 217 -33.13 -25.49 -17.35
C SER A 217 -33.75 -26.74 -17.97
N GLU A 218 -33.03 -27.86 -17.95
CA GLU A 218 -33.64 -29.15 -18.28
C GLU A 218 -34.88 -29.31 -17.41
N ILE A 219 -36.01 -29.26 -18.11
CA ILE A 219 -37.38 -29.44 -17.66
C ILE A 219 -37.37 -30.66 -16.74
N HIS A 220 -37.55 -30.50 -15.42
CA HIS A 220 -38.19 -31.45 -14.49
C HIS A 220 -38.15 -31.06 -13.00
N ALA A 221 -37.42 -30.02 -12.59
CA ALA A 221 -37.53 -29.47 -11.23
C ALA A 221 -37.60 -27.95 -11.29
N ASN A 222 -38.44 -27.33 -10.46
CA ASN A 222 -38.65 -25.88 -10.38
C ASN A 222 -37.43 -25.11 -9.81
N GLU A 223 -36.20 -25.57 -10.06
CA GLU A 223 -34.96 -24.98 -9.60
C GLU A 223 -34.05 -24.69 -10.80
N ILE A 224 -33.64 -23.44 -10.96
CA ILE A 224 -32.57 -23.07 -11.89
C ILE A 224 -31.26 -23.53 -11.23
N SER A 225 -30.62 -24.54 -11.81
CA SER A 225 -29.26 -24.92 -11.44
C SER A 225 -28.31 -24.62 -12.58
N THR A 226 -27.22 -23.92 -12.28
CA THR A 226 -26.10 -23.74 -13.20
C THR A 226 -24.97 -24.66 -12.80
N LYS A 227 -24.26 -25.17 -13.81
CA LYS A 227 -23.03 -25.93 -13.60
C LYS A 227 -21.88 -25.22 -14.29
N VAL A 228 -21.10 -24.46 -13.53
CA VAL A 228 -19.86 -23.88 -14.05
C VAL A 228 -18.89 -25.01 -14.36
N GLN A 229 -18.54 -25.16 -15.63
CA GLN A 229 -17.60 -26.20 -16.06
C GLN A 229 -16.17 -25.72 -15.82
N TRP A 230 -15.62 -26.09 -14.66
CA TRP A 230 -14.24 -25.75 -14.27
C TRP A 230 -13.21 -25.97 -15.38
N PRO A 231 -13.15 -27.15 -16.07
CA PRO A 231 -12.15 -27.37 -17.11
C PRO A 231 -12.25 -26.38 -18.27
N VAL A 232 -13.47 -25.98 -18.65
CA VAL A 232 -13.70 -25.01 -19.74
C VAL A 232 -13.25 -23.61 -19.33
N LEU A 233 -13.68 -23.15 -18.14
CA LEU A 233 -13.29 -21.84 -17.62
C LEU A 233 -11.77 -21.74 -17.46
N ARG A 234 -11.16 -22.74 -16.80
CA ARG A 234 -9.72 -22.82 -16.60
C ARG A 234 -8.99 -22.82 -17.93
N GLU A 235 -9.39 -23.63 -18.90
CA GLU A 235 -8.68 -23.74 -20.18
C GLU A 235 -8.73 -22.44 -20.99
N ASN A 236 -9.87 -21.74 -20.99
CA ASN A 236 -10.00 -20.43 -21.62
C ASN A 236 -9.10 -19.37 -20.96
N ILE A 237 -9.05 -19.35 -19.62
CA ILE A 237 -8.15 -18.47 -18.86
C ILE A 237 -6.69 -18.79 -19.20
N GLN A 238 -6.32 -20.07 -19.22
CA GLN A 238 -4.95 -20.50 -19.51
C GLN A 238 -4.54 -20.20 -20.96
N ASN A 239 -5.46 -20.32 -21.92
CA ASN A 239 -5.24 -19.87 -23.30
C ASN A 239 -4.93 -18.37 -23.36
N TYR A 240 -5.71 -17.56 -22.63
CA TYR A 240 -5.46 -16.12 -22.56
C TYR A 240 -4.09 -15.80 -21.93
N ILE A 241 -3.74 -16.46 -20.82
CA ILE A 241 -2.43 -16.30 -20.15
C ILE A 241 -1.27 -16.67 -21.09
N ARG A 242 -1.36 -17.80 -21.80
CA ARG A 242 -0.35 -18.19 -22.80
C ARG A 242 -0.18 -17.11 -23.89
N SER A 243 -1.28 -16.51 -24.33
CA SER A 243 -1.23 -15.38 -25.28
C SER A 243 -0.49 -14.17 -24.69
N LEU A 244 -0.68 -13.87 -23.41
CA LEU A 244 0.03 -12.80 -22.72
C LEU A 244 1.52 -13.11 -22.60
N ASN A 245 1.89 -14.34 -22.19
CA ASN A 245 3.29 -14.75 -22.09
C ASN A 245 4.02 -14.56 -23.43
N PHE A 246 3.38 -14.95 -24.53
CA PHE A 246 3.91 -14.75 -25.88
C PHE A 246 4.05 -13.25 -26.21
N LYS A 247 3.01 -12.45 -26.00
CA LYS A 247 3.03 -10.99 -26.25
C LYS A 247 4.11 -10.28 -25.44
N TYR A 248 4.35 -10.67 -24.19
CA TYR A 248 5.43 -10.07 -23.38
C TYR A 248 6.81 -10.38 -23.96
N ARG A 249 7.06 -11.62 -24.38
CA ARG A 249 8.33 -11.98 -25.05
C ARG A 249 8.54 -11.19 -26.34
N VAL A 250 7.49 -11.03 -27.14
CA VAL A 250 7.53 -10.21 -28.36
C VAL A 250 7.88 -8.75 -28.03
N ARG A 251 7.19 -8.14 -27.06
CA ARG A 251 7.42 -6.74 -26.64
C ARG A 251 8.82 -6.48 -26.09
N LEU A 252 9.42 -7.44 -25.38
CA LEU A 252 10.82 -7.31 -24.95
C LEU A 252 11.76 -7.27 -26.14
N ARG A 253 11.57 -8.18 -27.11
CA ARG A 253 12.37 -8.23 -28.34
C ARG A 253 12.20 -6.98 -29.20
N GLU A 254 10.98 -6.46 -29.36
CA GLU A 254 10.69 -5.22 -30.09
C GLU A 254 11.35 -3.97 -29.48
N LYS A 255 11.77 -4.06 -28.21
CA LYS A 255 12.48 -3.01 -27.48
C LYS A 255 13.96 -3.33 -27.31
N ASP A 256 14.48 -4.31 -28.05
CA ASP A 256 15.88 -4.76 -27.97
C ASP A 256 16.33 -5.16 -26.56
N VAL A 257 15.40 -5.63 -25.72
CA VAL A 257 15.70 -6.19 -24.40
C VAL A 257 16.05 -7.67 -24.57
N THR A 258 17.26 -8.07 -24.16
CA THR A 258 17.69 -9.46 -24.16
C THR A 258 16.95 -10.24 -23.07
N TYR A 259 16.00 -11.09 -23.46
CA TYR A 259 15.29 -11.95 -22.53
C TYR A 259 16.04 -13.27 -22.30
N LEU A 260 16.31 -13.60 -21.03
CA LEU A 260 17.00 -14.82 -20.62
C LEU A 260 16.14 -15.61 -19.62
N ASN A 261 15.71 -16.81 -20.00
CA ASN A 261 15.00 -17.71 -19.06
C ASN A 261 16.01 -18.42 -18.15
N LYS A 262 16.56 -17.68 -17.18
CA LYS A 262 17.67 -18.09 -16.32
C LYS A 262 17.51 -17.52 -14.91
N LEU A 263 17.90 -18.29 -13.92
CA LEU A 263 18.06 -17.83 -12.54
C LEU A 263 19.37 -17.06 -12.43
N GLY A 264 19.31 -15.80 -12.01
CA GLY A 264 20.48 -14.96 -11.74
C GLY A 264 20.88 -15.00 -10.28
N THR A 265 22.16 -15.22 -10.00
CA THR A 265 22.74 -15.19 -8.65
C THR A 265 24.00 -14.31 -8.66
N PHE A 266 24.07 -13.32 -7.78
CA PHE A 266 25.21 -12.43 -7.64
C PHE A 266 26.48 -13.19 -7.25
N LYS A 267 27.59 -12.84 -7.92
CA LYS A 267 28.95 -13.23 -7.56
C LYS A 267 29.69 -12.06 -6.89
N ASP A 268 29.42 -10.85 -7.38
CA ASP A 268 29.88 -9.58 -6.84
C ASP A 268 28.91 -8.46 -7.28
N ALA A 269 29.23 -7.19 -6.99
CA ALA A 269 28.36 -6.05 -7.27
C ALA A 269 28.08 -5.83 -8.77
N HIS A 270 28.93 -6.33 -9.66
CA HIS A 270 28.85 -6.11 -11.11
C HIS A 270 28.68 -7.40 -11.92
N THR A 271 28.60 -8.56 -11.28
CA THR A 271 28.63 -9.86 -11.93
C THR A 271 27.59 -10.81 -11.35
N ILE A 272 26.82 -11.46 -12.23
CA ILE A 272 25.94 -12.57 -11.88
C ILE A 272 26.31 -13.86 -12.63
N GLU A 273 26.04 -15.00 -12.00
CA GLU A 273 25.90 -16.28 -12.69
C GLU A 273 24.44 -16.47 -13.09
N ALA A 274 24.21 -16.82 -14.36
CA ALA A 274 22.88 -17.06 -14.90
C ALA A 274 22.74 -18.53 -15.33
N VAL A 275 21.87 -19.28 -14.64
CA VAL A 275 21.66 -20.72 -14.85
C VAL A 275 20.30 -20.99 -15.45
N ASP A 276 20.23 -21.73 -16.56
CA ASP A 276 18.96 -22.14 -17.15
C ASP A 276 18.37 -23.40 -16.50
N LYS A 277 17.14 -23.78 -16.89
CA LYS A 277 16.47 -25.00 -16.39
C LYS A 277 17.21 -26.31 -16.68
N LYS A 278 18.20 -26.32 -17.57
CA LYS A 278 19.03 -27.49 -17.91
C LYS A 278 20.36 -27.48 -17.14
N GLY A 279 20.57 -26.53 -16.22
CA GLY A 279 21.82 -26.38 -15.47
C GLY A 279 22.94 -25.70 -16.26
N ARG A 280 22.68 -25.13 -17.45
CA ARG A 280 23.71 -24.45 -18.23
C ARG A 280 23.95 -23.06 -17.66
N SER A 281 25.16 -22.84 -17.16
CA SER A 281 25.61 -21.59 -16.55
C SER A 281 26.26 -20.65 -17.57
N SER A 282 26.15 -19.35 -17.34
CA SER A 282 26.90 -18.29 -18.02
C SER A 282 27.10 -17.11 -17.08
N THR A 283 28.27 -16.47 -17.14
CA THR A 283 28.53 -15.22 -16.42
C THR A 283 28.00 -14.03 -17.22
N ILE A 284 27.37 -13.08 -16.54
CA ILE A 284 26.89 -11.82 -17.12
C ILE A 284 27.35 -10.67 -16.23
N THR A 285 27.90 -9.62 -16.85
CA THR A 285 28.32 -8.40 -16.16
C THR A 285 27.38 -7.23 -16.46
N SER A 286 27.20 -6.33 -15.50
CA SER A 286 26.35 -5.14 -15.67
C SER A 286 26.84 -3.96 -14.84
N SER A 287 26.64 -2.75 -15.36
CA SER A 287 26.87 -1.55 -14.53
C SER A 287 25.86 -1.44 -13.40
N ARG A 288 24.57 -1.65 -13.69
CA ARG A 288 23.48 -1.58 -12.70
C ARG A 288 22.66 -2.86 -12.68
N PHE A 289 22.07 -3.17 -11.53
CA PHE A 289 21.13 -4.27 -11.37
C PHE A 289 19.79 -3.80 -10.79
N LEU A 290 18.72 -4.43 -11.24
CA LEU A 290 17.39 -4.29 -10.65
C LEU A 290 16.85 -5.65 -10.21
N ILE A 291 16.58 -5.80 -8.92
CA ILE A 291 15.91 -6.97 -8.34
C ILE A 291 14.40 -6.73 -8.37
N ALA A 292 13.68 -7.59 -9.09
CA ALA A 292 12.23 -7.53 -9.28
C ALA A 292 11.60 -8.93 -9.17
N THR A 293 12.11 -9.76 -8.25
CA THR A 293 11.74 -11.19 -8.10
C THR A 293 10.39 -11.43 -7.44
N GLY A 294 9.80 -10.39 -6.83
CA GLY A 294 8.50 -10.47 -6.16
C GLY A 294 8.49 -11.40 -4.95
N GLY A 295 7.28 -11.84 -4.55
CA GLY A 295 7.08 -12.81 -3.47
C GLY A 295 6.46 -14.12 -3.95
N ARG A 296 6.64 -15.18 -3.16
CA ARG A 296 6.04 -16.52 -3.32
C ARG A 296 5.16 -16.88 -2.12
N PRO A 297 4.14 -17.74 -2.28
CA PRO A 297 3.27 -18.15 -1.16
C PRO A 297 4.08 -18.73 0.01
N THR A 298 3.73 -18.31 1.23
CA THR A 298 4.30 -18.89 2.44
C THR A 298 3.59 -20.22 2.74
N PRO A 299 4.33 -21.33 2.92
CA PRO A 299 3.73 -22.62 3.26
C PRO A 299 3.12 -22.61 4.67
N LEU A 300 2.23 -23.58 4.93
CA LEU A 300 1.72 -23.79 6.29
C LEU A 300 2.82 -24.33 7.22
N SER A 301 2.74 -23.99 8.50
CA SER A 301 3.70 -24.40 9.52
C SER A 301 3.17 -25.56 10.38
N CYS A 302 2.73 -26.65 9.75
CA CYS A 302 2.19 -27.82 10.45
C CYS A 302 2.59 -29.14 9.74
N PRO A 303 2.59 -30.28 10.44
CA PRO A 303 2.82 -31.58 9.80
C PRO A 303 1.82 -31.84 8.67
N GLY A 304 2.34 -32.29 7.51
CA GLY A 304 1.54 -32.50 6.31
C GLY A 304 1.25 -31.23 5.50
N ALA A 305 1.87 -30.09 5.81
CA ALA A 305 1.72 -28.84 5.07
C ALA A 305 1.95 -28.98 3.55
N ASP A 306 2.80 -29.91 3.11
CA ASP A 306 3.05 -30.18 1.69
C ASP A 306 1.83 -30.76 0.93
N LEU A 307 0.79 -31.19 1.66
CA LEU A 307 -0.50 -31.59 1.07
C LEU A 307 -1.35 -30.37 0.65
N ALA A 308 -1.07 -29.19 1.19
CA ALA A 308 -1.76 -27.97 0.81
C ALA A 308 -1.17 -27.41 -0.49
N ILE A 309 -2.05 -26.93 -1.35
CA ILE A 309 -1.67 -26.13 -2.52
C ILE A 309 -1.70 -24.64 -2.18
N SER A 310 -1.31 -23.79 -3.12
CA SER A 310 -1.34 -22.33 -2.96
C SER A 310 -2.07 -21.66 -4.13
N SER A 311 -2.14 -20.32 -4.10
CA SER A 311 -2.61 -19.53 -5.25
C SER A 311 -1.77 -19.78 -6.51
N ASP A 312 -0.52 -20.23 -6.37
CA ASP A 312 0.32 -20.59 -7.52
C ASP A 312 -0.21 -21.82 -8.27
N ASP A 313 -1.08 -22.63 -7.64
CA ASP A 313 -1.52 -23.93 -8.14
C ASP A 313 -3.00 -23.97 -8.52
N ILE A 314 -3.87 -23.30 -7.75
CA ILE A 314 -5.33 -23.36 -7.92
C ILE A 314 -5.78 -23.01 -9.34
N PHE A 315 -5.15 -22.02 -9.97
CA PHE A 315 -5.49 -21.58 -11.32
C PHE A 315 -5.06 -22.55 -12.43
N PHE A 316 -4.24 -23.55 -12.09
CA PHE A 316 -3.72 -24.55 -13.02
C PHE A 316 -4.39 -25.91 -12.88
N MET A 317 -5.15 -26.17 -11.81
CA MET A 317 -5.83 -27.45 -11.60
C MET A 317 -6.73 -27.81 -12.77
N GLU A 318 -6.59 -29.03 -13.30
CA GLU A 318 -7.38 -29.50 -14.45
C GLU A 318 -8.79 -29.90 -14.04
N GLN A 319 -8.93 -30.45 -12.84
CA GLN A 319 -10.20 -30.84 -12.23
C GLN A 319 -10.63 -29.79 -11.21
N SER A 320 -11.94 -29.74 -10.96
CA SER A 320 -12.50 -28.89 -9.90
C SER A 320 -11.84 -29.21 -8.55
N PRO A 321 -11.53 -28.19 -7.73
CA PRO A 321 -10.93 -28.40 -6.41
C PRO A 321 -11.89 -29.04 -5.39
N GLY A 322 -13.18 -29.19 -5.72
CA GLY A 322 -14.17 -29.83 -4.85
C GLY A 322 -14.39 -29.05 -3.55
N LYS A 323 -14.69 -29.77 -2.46
CA LYS A 323 -14.82 -29.18 -1.12
C LYS A 323 -13.46 -28.61 -0.70
N THR A 324 -13.40 -27.29 -0.48
CA THR A 324 -12.12 -26.57 -0.35
C THR A 324 -12.00 -25.87 1.00
N LEU A 325 -10.86 -26.05 1.68
CA LEU A 325 -10.46 -25.23 2.83
C LEU A 325 -9.47 -24.16 2.40
N CYS A 326 -9.82 -22.89 2.56
CA CYS A 326 -8.89 -21.76 2.43
C CYS A 326 -8.32 -21.41 3.80
N VAL A 327 -7.00 -21.52 3.97
CA VAL A 327 -6.31 -21.24 5.23
C VAL A 327 -5.70 -19.84 5.18
N GLY A 328 -6.20 -18.95 6.04
CA GLY A 328 -5.80 -17.55 6.08
C GLY A 328 -6.98 -16.62 5.79
N ALA A 329 -6.80 -15.34 6.06
CA ALA A 329 -7.83 -14.31 5.91
C ALA A 329 -7.31 -13.06 5.19
N SER A 330 -6.29 -13.26 4.34
CA SER A 330 -5.78 -12.25 3.42
C SER A 330 -6.75 -12.03 2.27
N TYR A 331 -6.55 -10.97 1.47
CA TYR A 331 -7.33 -10.75 0.26
C TYR A 331 -7.27 -11.96 -0.69
N ILE A 332 -6.09 -12.61 -0.84
CA ILE A 332 -5.95 -13.82 -1.66
C ILE A 332 -6.88 -14.94 -1.17
N SER A 333 -6.94 -15.16 0.15
CA SER A 333 -7.79 -16.20 0.73
C SER A 333 -9.28 -15.93 0.46
N LEU A 334 -9.72 -14.68 0.70
CA LEU A 334 -11.13 -14.32 0.58
C LEU A 334 -11.59 -14.24 -0.89
N GLU A 335 -10.75 -13.73 -1.79
CA GLU A 335 -11.03 -13.73 -3.23
C GLU A 335 -11.15 -15.15 -3.77
N CYS A 336 -10.22 -16.05 -3.41
CA CYS A 336 -10.29 -17.46 -3.77
C CYS A 336 -11.54 -18.13 -3.20
N ALA A 337 -11.81 -17.96 -1.90
CA ALA A 337 -12.99 -18.52 -1.29
C ALA A 337 -14.28 -18.02 -1.94
N GLY A 338 -14.31 -16.72 -2.26
CA GLY A 338 -15.43 -16.05 -2.91
C GLY A 338 -15.75 -16.62 -4.29
N PHE A 339 -14.77 -16.66 -5.20
CA PHE A 339 -15.05 -17.19 -6.53
C PHE A 339 -15.33 -18.69 -6.51
N LEU A 340 -14.69 -19.48 -5.62
CA LEU A 340 -14.96 -20.91 -5.50
C LEU A 340 -16.39 -21.18 -5.01
N ALA A 341 -16.86 -20.42 -4.03
CA ALA A 341 -18.25 -20.50 -3.57
C ALA A 341 -19.22 -20.02 -4.65
N GLY A 342 -18.92 -18.92 -5.33
CA GLY A 342 -19.79 -18.36 -6.37
C GLY A 342 -19.91 -19.23 -7.63
N ILE A 343 -18.97 -20.16 -7.89
CA ILE A 343 -19.13 -21.21 -8.91
C ILE A 343 -19.81 -22.49 -8.37
N GLY A 344 -20.23 -22.51 -7.10
CA GLY A 344 -21.03 -23.56 -6.49
C GLY A 344 -20.28 -24.58 -5.64
N LEU A 345 -19.06 -24.31 -5.17
CA LEU A 345 -18.30 -25.25 -4.32
C LEU A 345 -18.56 -25.03 -2.83
N ASP A 346 -18.44 -26.12 -2.04
CA ASP A 346 -18.44 -26.04 -0.58
C ASP A 346 -17.08 -25.51 -0.09
N VAL A 347 -17.08 -24.29 0.44
CA VAL A 347 -15.86 -23.58 0.84
C VAL A 347 -15.90 -23.23 2.32
N THR A 348 -14.82 -23.57 3.01
CA THR A 348 -14.54 -23.12 4.37
C THR A 348 -13.31 -22.21 4.39
N VAL A 349 -13.34 -21.13 5.17
CA VAL A 349 -12.18 -20.26 5.45
C VAL A 349 -11.77 -20.43 6.91
N ALA A 350 -10.52 -20.83 7.15
CA ALA A 350 -9.94 -20.86 8.50
C ALA A 350 -9.24 -19.52 8.82
N VAL A 351 -9.75 -18.83 9.83
CA VAL A 351 -9.32 -17.48 10.23
C VAL A 351 -8.66 -17.54 11.60
N ARG A 352 -7.36 -17.23 11.66
CA ARG A 352 -6.61 -17.18 12.93
C ARG A 352 -7.11 -16.08 13.87
N SER A 353 -7.48 -14.92 13.33
CA SER A 353 -7.81 -13.73 14.14
C SER A 353 -8.88 -12.86 13.47
N ILE A 354 -8.47 -12.00 12.55
CA ILE A 354 -9.35 -11.04 11.86
C ILE A 354 -9.22 -11.18 10.33
N LEU A 355 -10.28 -10.76 9.62
CA LEU A 355 -10.29 -10.65 8.16
C LEU A 355 -9.51 -9.41 7.71
N LEU A 356 -8.80 -9.53 6.58
CA LEU A 356 -8.13 -8.42 5.89
C LEU A 356 -7.30 -7.53 6.82
N ARG A 357 -6.42 -8.13 7.62
CA ARG A 357 -5.51 -7.38 8.51
C ARG A 357 -4.78 -6.27 7.73
N GLY A 358 -4.83 -5.05 8.25
CA GLY A 358 -4.25 -3.86 7.62
C GLY A 358 -5.23 -3.07 6.76
N PHE A 359 -6.46 -3.57 6.56
CA PHE A 359 -7.56 -2.82 5.98
C PHE A 359 -8.50 -2.32 7.09
N ASP A 360 -9.33 -1.33 6.74
CA ASP A 360 -10.42 -0.83 7.58
C ASP A 360 -11.31 -1.95 8.14
N ARG A 361 -11.50 -1.95 9.47
CA ARG A 361 -12.17 -3.05 10.19
C ARG A 361 -13.63 -3.21 9.78
N GLU A 362 -14.39 -2.12 9.76
CA GLU A 362 -15.81 -2.12 9.44
C GLU A 362 -16.06 -2.63 8.01
N CYS A 363 -15.29 -2.14 7.04
CA CYS A 363 -15.42 -2.59 5.66
C CYS A 363 -15.07 -4.08 5.51
N SER A 364 -14.04 -4.53 6.23
CA SER A 364 -13.63 -5.93 6.25
C SER A 364 -14.67 -6.85 6.89
N ASP A 365 -15.36 -6.39 7.94
CA ASP A 365 -16.47 -7.11 8.58
C ASP A 365 -17.67 -7.23 7.64
N ARG A 366 -18.01 -6.15 6.93
CA ARG A 366 -19.10 -6.15 5.92
C ARG A 366 -18.82 -7.14 4.79
N VAL A 367 -17.59 -7.19 4.28
CA VAL A 367 -17.17 -8.21 3.29
C VAL A 367 -17.36 -9.63 3.84
N GLY A 368 -16.87 -9.90 5.06
CA GLY A 368 -17.01 -11.21 5.70
C GLY A 368 -18.47 -11.63 5.88
N LYS A 369 -19.30 -10.71 6.38
CA LYS A 369 -20.74 -10.91 6.57
C LYS A 369 -21.45 -11.20 5.25
N TYR A 370 -21.14 -10.48 4.17
CA TYR A 370 -21.70 -10.77 2.85
C TYR A 370 -21.32 -12.17 2.37
N MET A 371 -20.06 -12.56 2.53
CA MET A 371 -19.59 -13.90 2.13
C MET A 371 -20.28 -15.02 2.92
N GLU A 372 -20.57 -14.82 4.21
CA GLU A 372 -21.35 -15.76 5.02
C GLU A 372 -22.81 -15.83 4.60
N ASP A 373 -23.47 -14.68 4.57
CA ASP A 373 -24.92 -14.60 4.44
C ASP A 373 -25.38 -14.87 3.00
N HIS A 374 -24.64 -14.37 2.00
CA HIS A 374 -25.04 -14.42 0.59
C HIS A 374 -24.26 -15.47 -0.17
N SER A 375 -22.93 -15.49 -0.04
CA SER A 375 -22.08 -16.46 -0.76
C SER A 375 -22.00 -17.84 -0.10
N LYS A 376 -22.56 -18.00 1.11
CA LYS A 376 -22.59 -19.25 1.89
C LYS A 376 -21.20 -19.83 2.19
N VAL A 377 -20.18 -18.96 2.26
CA VAL A 377 -18.84 -19.34 2.69
C VAL A 377 -18.85 -19.60 4.19
N LYS A 378 -18.33 -20.75 4.62
CA LYS A 378 -18.24 -21.11 6.04
C LYS A 378 -16.97 -20.52 6.63
N PHE A 379 -17.05 -19.80 7.75
CA PHE A 379 -15.85 -19.30 8.43
C PHE A 379 -15.62 -20.04 9.76
N ARG A 380 -14.43 -20.63 9.90
CA ARG A 380 -13.92 -21.14 11.19
C ARG A 380 -12.99 -20.10 11.79
N ARG A 381 -13.46 -19.36 12.79
CA ARG A 381 -12.70 -18.27 13.44
C ARG A 381 -11.94 -18.75 14.66
N GLY A 382 -10.82 -18.10 14.95
CA GLY A 382 -9.96 -18.41 16.10
C GLY A 382 -9.16 -19.71 15.97
N VAL A 383 -9.07 -20.28 14.76
CA VAL A 383 -8.40 -21.57 14.53
C VAL A 383 -7.33 -21.49 13.48
N VAL A 384 -6.35 -22.40 13.58
CA VAL A 384 -5.35 -22.69 12.55
C VAL A 384 -5.23 -24.21 12.35
N PRO A 385 -4.88 -24.70 11.15
CA PRO A 385 -4.53 -26.09 10.98
C PRO A 385 -3.33 -26.48 11.85
N SER A 386 -3.45 -27.58 12.58
CA SER A 386 -2.40 -28.18 13.40
C SER A 386 -1.80 -29.43 12.77
N LYS A 387 -2.53 -30.11 11.87
CA LYS A 387 -2.05 -31.27 11.09
C LYS A 387 -2.90 -31.48 9.84
N LEU A 388 -2.26 -31.87 8.74
CA LEU A 388 -2.92 -32.34 7.52
C LEU A 388 -2.55 -33.81 7.29
N GLN A 389 -3.53 -34.65 6.94
CA GLN A 389 -3.31 -36.06 6.66
C GLN A 389 -4.15 -36.51 5.46
N LYS A 390 -3.50 -37.15 4.48
CA LYS A 390 -4.20 -37.74 3.35
C LYS A 390 -4.89 -39.04 3.77
N GLN A 391 -6.16 -39.15 3.43
CA GLN A 391 -7.04 -40.28 3.74
C GLN A 391 -7.11 -41.27 2.55
N GLU A 392 -7.59 -42.49 2.81
CA GLU A 392 -7.70 -43.55 1.79
C GLU A 392 -8.65 -43.17 0.64
N ASN A 393 -9.70 -42.39 0.94
CA ASN A 393 -10.64 -41.86 -0.05
C ASN A 393 -10.06 -40.72 -0.91
N GLY A 394 -8.80 -40.33 -0.68
CA GLY A 394 -8.11 -39.27 -1.40
C GLY A 394 -8.23 -37.87 -0.79
N GLN A 395 -9.16 -37.65 0.14
CA GLN A 395 -9.35 -36.37 0.82
C GLN A 395 -8.22 -36.06 1.81
N ILE A 396 -8.11 -34.80 2.19
CA ILE A 396 -7.20 -34.30 3.22
C ILE A 396 -8.02 -34.06 4.48
N GLU A 397 -7.78 -34.86 5.51
CA GLU A 397 -8.26 -34.57 6.85
C GLU A 397 -7.39 -33.48 7.47
N VAL A 398 -8.05 -32.44 7.98
CA VAL A 398 -7.42 -31.31 8.65
C VAL A 398 -7.79 -31.36 10.12
N THR A 399 -6.78 -31.47 10.98
CA THR A 399 -6.93 -31.21 12.41
C THR A 399 -6.69 -29.73 12.67
N PHE A 400 -7.59 -29.09 13.40
CA PHE A 400 -7.47 -27.68 13.80
C PHE A 400 -6.85 -27.55 15.20
N SER A 401 -6.45 -26.34 15.56
CA SER A 401 -5.83 -26.01 16.85
C SER A 401 -6.77 -26.19 18.06
N ASP A 402 -8.07 -26.23 17.84
CA ASP A 402 -9.10 -26.50 18.87
C ASP A 402 -9.38 -28.01 19.05
N GLY A 403 -8.66 -28.88 18.32
CA GLY A 403 -8.83 -30.33 18.36
C GLY A 403 -9.94 -30.86 17.44
N SER A 404 -10.73 -29.99 16.80
CA SER A 404 -11.72 -30.41 15.82
C SER A 404 -11.08 -30.90 14.52
N THR A 405 -11.80 -31.73 13.77
CA THR A 405 -11.37 -32.24 12.47
C THR A 405 -12.44 -32.04 11.40
N ASP A 406 -12.03 -31.93 10.15
CA ASP A 406 -12.89 -31.95 8.97
C ASP A 406 -12.09 -32.41 7.74
N SER A 407 -12.75 -32.98 6.74
CA SER A 407 -12.12 -33.49 5.51
C SER A 407 -12.46 -32.62 4.31
N TYR A 408 -11.45 -32.38 3.46
CA TYR A 408 -11.52 -31.52 2.28
C TYR A 408 -10.90 -32.21 1.07
N ASP A 409 -11.42 -31.94 -0.12
CA ASP A 409 -10.78 -32.38 -1.37
C ASP A 409 -9.51 -31.56 -1.65
N THR A 410 -9.53 -30.27 -1.30
CA THR A 410 -8.41 -29.33 -1.48
C THR A 410 -8.19 -28.48 -0.23
N VAL A 411 -6.93 -28.28 0.15
CA VAL A 411 -6.51 -27.28 1.14
C VAL A 411 -5.65 -26.22 0.45
N LEU A 412 -6.08 -24.96 0.49
CA LEU A 412 -5.42 -23.80 -0.11
C LEU A 412 -4.73 -22.96 0.98
N ALA A 413 -3.40 -22.91 0.97
CA ALA A 413 -2.62 -22.04 1.84
C ALA A 413 -2.56 -20.61 1.29
N ALA A 414 -3.15 -19.66 2.02
CA ALA A 414 -3.18 -18.24 1.70
C ALA A 414 -2.81 -17.37 2.92
N VAL A 415 -1.76 -17.79 3.64
CA VAL A 415 -1.31 -17.22 4.93
C VAL A 415 -0.31 -16.07 4.81
N GLY A 416 0.05 -15.69 3.58
CA GLY A 416 1.03 -14.63 3.31
C GLY A 416 1.91 -14.99 2.13
N ARG A 417 2.81 -14.07 1.79
CA ARG A 417 3.86 -14.26 0.78
C ARG A 417 5.20 -13.78 1.35
N THR A 418 6.27 -14.48 0.99
CA THR A 418 7.64 -14.15 1.35
C THR A 418 8.41 -13.75 0.10
N ALA A 419 9.27 -12.73 0.19
CA ALA A 419 10.10 -12.31 -0.94
C ALA A 419 11.05 -13.44 -1.41
N ASP A 420 11.19 -13.61 -2.73
CA ASP A 420 12.06 -14.66 -3.31
C ASP A 420 13.50 -14.11 -3.47
N THR A 421 14.22 -14.00 -2.35
CA THR A 421 15.58 -13.44 -2.27
C THR A 421 16.67 -14.46 -1.95
N GLU A 422 16.29 -15.65 -1.44
CA GLU A 422 17.19 -16.67 -0.91
C GLU A 422 18.32 -17.07 -1.88
N LYS A 423 17.98 -17.27 -3.17
CA LYS A 423 18.94 -17.72 -4.19
C LYS A 423 19.63 -16.61 -4.96
N LEU A 424 19.44 -15.35 -4.56
CA LEU A 424 20.02 -14.22 -5.29
C LEU A 424 21.48 -13.97 -4.91
N GLY A 425 21.98 -14.45 -3.77
CA GLY A 425 23.36 -14.22 -3.36
C GLY A 425 23.64 -12.76 -2.93
N ILE A 426 22.64 -12.08 -2.38
CA ILE A 426 22.69 -10.66 -2.04
C ILE A 426 23.43 -10.33 -0.74
N SER A 427 23.55 -11.29 0.18
CA SER A 427 24.15 -11.07 1.52
C SER A 427 25.61 -10.59 1.46
N PRO A 428 26.51 -11.17 0.65
CA PRO A 428 27.89 -10.66 0.48
C PRO A 428 27.98 -9.23 -0.06
N LEU A 429 26.93 -8.69 -0.68
CA LEU A 429 26.87 -7.30 -1.16
C LEU A 429 26.47 -6.30 -0.08
N GLY A 430 26.20 -6.77 1.15
CA GLY A 430 25.73 -5.94 2.25
C GLY A 430 24.25 -5.53 2.16
N ILE A 431 23.51 -6.05 1.17
CA ILE A 431 22.07 -5.78 1.00
C ILE A 431 21.28 -6.43 2.13
N LYS A 432 20.59 -5.61 2.92
CA LYS A 432 19.81 -6.08 4.07
C LYS A 432 18.41 -6.46 3.66
N VAL A 433 17.86 -7.42 4.40
CA VAL A 433 16.47 -7.85 4.28
C VAL A 433 15.75 -7.74 5.62
N ASN A 434 14.45 -7.49 5.59
CA ASN A 434 13.58 -7.59 6.75
C ASN A 434 13.45 -9.07 7.15
N PRO A 435 13.82 -9.47 8.38
CA PRO A 435 13.87 -10.86 8.79
C PRO A 435 12.49 -11.54 8.80
N LYS A 436 11.39 -10.76 8.87
CA LYS A 436 10.02 -11.30 8.94
C LYS A 436 9.49 -11.77 7.59
N ASN A 437 9.85 -11.09 6.50
CA ASN A 437 9.26 -11.30 5.17
C ASN A 437 10.31 -11.45 4.05
N GLN A 438 11.60 -11.38 4.40
CA GLN A 438 12.76 -11.47 3.50
C GLN A 438 12.85 -10.38 2.43
N ARG A 439 12.04 -9.32 2.54
CA ARG A 439 12.05 -8.19 1.61
C ARG A 439 13.29 -7.34 1.81
N ILE A 440 13.80 -6.81 0.71
CA ILE A 440 14.97 -5.95 0.68
C ILE A 440 14.63 -4.60 1.29
N LEU A 441 15.49 -4.13 2.20
CA LEU A 441 15.41 -2.78 2.73
C LEU A 441 16.01 -1.81 1.70
N GLY A 442 15.31 -0.73 1.41
CA GLY A 442 15.77 0.26 0.45
C GLY A 442 15.05 1.59 0.57
N LYS A 443 15.61 2.62 -0.07
CA LYS A 443 15.00 3.96 -0.15
C LYS A 443 15.06 4.45 -1.59
N TYR A 444 13.95 4.96 -2.10
CA TYR A 444 13.82 5.36 -3.51
C TYR A 444 14.23 4.24 -4.48
N GLU A 445 13.88 3.00 -4.13
CA GLU A 445 14.23 1.76 -4.82
C GLU A 445 15.73 1.40 -4.80
N GLN A 446 16.62 2.20 -4.18
CA GLN A 446 18.05 1.89 -4.03
C GLN A 446 18.32 1.07 -2.77
N THR A 447 19.17 0.04 -2.87
CA THR A 447 19.56 -0.84 -1.76
C THR A 447 20.81 -0.32 -1.03
N ASP A 448 21.30 -1.02 0.01
CA ASP A 448 22.60 -0.73 0.63
C ASP A 448 23.79 -0.85 -0.35
N CYS A 449 23.63 -1.59 -1.46
CA CYS A 449 24.60 -1.64 -2.55
C CYS A 449 24.22 -0.61 -3.62
N PRO A 450 25.01 0.48 -3.83
CA PRO A 450 24.56 1.65 -4.59
C PRO A 450 24.10 1.37 -6.03
N ASN A 451 24.70 0.40 -6.71
CA ASN A 451 24.37 0.05 -8.09
C ASN A 451 23.31 -1.07 -8.21
N VAL A 452 22.74 -1.51 -7.09
CA VAL A 452 21.68 -2.51 -7.03
C VAL A 452 20.40 -1.86 -6.48
N TYR A 453 19.33 -2.03 -7.24
CA TYR A 453 18.00 -1.48 -6.97
C TYR A 453 16.98 -2.60 -6.77
N ALA A 454 15.84 -2.31 -6.15
CA ALA A 454 14.74 -3.24 -5.94
C ALA A 454 13.37 -2.59 -6.19
N VAL A 455 12.44 -3.28 -6.87
CA VAL A 455 11.08 -2.79 -7.15
C VAL A 455 10.01 -3.87 -6.98
N GLY A 456 8.79 -3.45 -6.65
CA GLY A 456 7.64 -4.33 -6.44
C GLY A 456 7.75 -5.12 -5.12
N ASP A 457 7.06 -6.24 -5.02
CA ASP A 457 6.84 -6.97 -3.75
C ASP A 457 8.12 -7.49 -3.04
N VAL A 458 9.28 -7.38 -3.68
CA VAL A 458 10.60 -7.70 -3.08
C VAL A 458 11.16 -6.54 -2.26
N LEU A 459 10.69 -5.30 -2.48
CA LEU A 459 11.07 -4.11 -1.72
C LEU A 459 10.17 -3.98 -0.49
N ASP A 460 10.77 -3.78 0.68
CA ASP A 460 10.03 -3.63 1.94
C ASP A 460 9.32 -2.28 2.03
N ASP A 461 8.30 -2.19 2.88
CA ASP A 461 7.54 -0.96 3.15
C ASP A 461 6.92 -0.28 1.90
N THR A 462 6.50 -1.09 0.93
CA THR A 462 5.75 -0.62 -0.25
C THR A 462 4.48 -1.45 -0.49
N PRO A 463 3.40 -0.85 -1.06
CA PRO A 463 2.21 -1.61 -1.42
C PRO A 463 2.49 -2.67 -2.51
N GLU A 464 2.10 -3.91 -2.23
CA GLU A 464 2.34 -5.09 -3.08
C GLU A 464 1.32 -5.19 -4.23
N LEU A 465 1.36 -4.21 -5.14
CA LEU A 465 0.38 -4.07 -6.21
C LEU A 465 1.07 -3.95 -7.57
N THR A 466 0.48 -4.57 -8.59
CA THR A 466 1.04 -4.55 -9.94
C THR A 466 1.19 -3.14 -10.53
N PRO A 467 0.19 -2.24 -10.44
CA PRO A 467 0.37 -0.86 -10.90
C PRO A 467 1.50 -0.12 -10.17
N VAL A 468 1.68 -0.39 -8.87
CA VAL A 468 2.78 0.17 -8.07
C VAL A 468 4.12 -0.33 -8.59
N ALA A 469 4.28 -1.64 -8.77
CA ALA A 469 5.51 -2.23 -9.30
C ALA A 469 5.86 -1.69 -10.71
N ILE A 470 4.86 -1.56 -11.60
CA ILE A 470 5.03 -0.99 -12.94
C ILE A 470 5.51 0.46 -12.86
N GLN A 471 4.84 1.28 -12.07
CA GLN A 471 5.14 2.71 -11.98
C GLN A 471 6.49 2.97 -11.29
N ALA A 472 6.81 2.19 -10.25
CA ALA A 472 8.12 2.22 -9.60
C ALA A 472 9.24 1.86 -10.59
N GLY A 473 9.06 0.79 -11.37
CA GLY A 473 10.02 0.39 -12.40
C GLY A 473 10.23 1.44 -13.49
N ILE A 474 9.14 2.04 -14.00
CA ILE A 474 9.22 3.11 -15.02
C ILE A 474 9.93 4.34 -14.46
N LYS A 475 9.51 4.83 -13.29
CA LYS A 475 10.11 6.03 -12.69
C LYS A 475 11.58 5.81 -12.35
N LEU A 476 11.94 4.64 -11.82
CA LEU A 476 13.33 4.29 -11.57
C LEU A 476 14.15 4.33 -12.87
N ALA A 477 13.70 3.65 -13.94
CA ALA A 477 14.41 3.67 -15.22
C ALA A 477 14.62 5.10 -15.77
N ARG A 478 13.61 5.97 -15.64
CA ARG A 478 13.72 7.39 -16.01
C ARG A 478 14.74 8.16 -15.17
N ARG A 479 14.88 7.85 -13.88
CA ARG A 479 15.92 8.45 -13.04
C ARG A 479 17.31 7.98 -13.46
N LEU A 480 17.46 6.68 -13.71
CA LEU A 480 18.76 6.07 -14.03
C LEU A 480 19.28 6.44 -15.42
N PHE A 481 18.39 6.52 -16.42
CA PHE A 481 18.79 6.65 -17.83
C PHE A 481 18.18 7.88 -18.54
N GLY A 482 17.19 8.53 -17.94
CA GLY A 482 16.46 9.66 -18.55
C GLY A 482 16.65 11.00 -17.84
N GLY A 483 17.48 11.08 -16.80
CA GLY A 483 17.74 12.32 -16.05
C GLY A 483 16.57 12.83 -15.19
N SER A 484 15.50 12.04 -15.04
CA SER A 484 14.38 12.41 -14.16
C SER A 484 14.82 12.46 -12.70
N LYS A 485 14.17 13.30 -11.90
CA LYS A 485 14.37 13.38 -10.44
C LYS A 485 13.15 12.90 -9.65
N GLU A 486 12.11 12.43 -10.34
CA GLU A 486 10.84 12.09 -9.70
C GLU A 486 10.88 10.71 -9.02
N PRO A 487 10.65 10.62 -7.70
CA PRO A 487 10.43 9.34 -7.03
C PRO A 487 9.10 8.71 -7.43
N MET A 488 8.96 7.42 -7.13
CA MET A 488 7.66 6.82 -6.96
C MET A 488 7.00 7.37 -5.70
N ASP A 489 5.71 7.68 -5.80
CA ASP A 489 4.89 8.11 -4.68
C ASP A 489 3.98 6.96 -4.25
N TYR A 490 4.23 6.44 -3.06
CA TYR A 490 3.55 5.28 -2.48
C TYR A 490 2.37 5.67 -1.59
N VAL A 491 2.06 6.96 -1.45
CA VAL A 491 0.94 7.46 -0.66
C VAL A 491 -0.35 7.44 -1.49
N ASN A 492 -1.48 7.17 -0.83
CA ASN A 492 -2.82 7.17 -1.44
C ASN A 492 -2.94 6.26 -2.67
N VAL A 493 -2.34 5.07 -2.60
CA VAL A 493 -2.51 4.04 -3.64
C VAL A 493 -3.88 3.37 -3.48
N SER A 494 -4.75 3.55 -4.47
CA SER A 494 -6.04 2.86 -4.51
C SER A 494 -5.88 1.35 -4.58
N THR A 495 -6.70 0.64 -3.81
CA THR A 495 -6.69 -0.82 -3.71
C THR A 495 -8.11 -1.37 -3.85
N THR A 496 -8.25 -2.56 -4.43
CA THR A 496 -9.52 -3.28 -4.50
C THR A 496 -9.32 -4.77 -4.21
N VAL A 497 -10.14 -5.28 -3.31
CA VAL A 497 -10.30 -6.69 -2.97
C VAL A 497 -11.54 -7.20 -3.72
N PHE A 498 -11.32 -8.19 -4.60
CA PHE A 498 -12.34 -8.73 -5.51
C PHE A 498 -13.05 -9.94 -4.88
N THR A 499 -13.67 -9.72 -3.72
CA THR A 499 -14.61 -10.66 -3.08
C THR A 499 -15.98 -10.61 -3.76
N PRO A 500 -16.91 -11.53 -3.47
CA PRO A 500 -18.23 -11.56 -4.11
C PRO A 500 -18.99 -10.23 -4.00
N ILE A 501 -18.89 -9.57 -2.84
CA ILE A 501 -19.02 -8.11 -2.76
C ILE A 501 -17.63 -7.50 -2.77
N GLU A 502 -17.36 -6.61 -3.72
CA GLU A 502 -16.03 -6.03 -3.85
C GLU A 502 -15.81 -4.96 -2.78
N TYR A 503 -14.57 -4.80 -2.32
CA TYR A 503 -14.19 -3.74 -1.39
C TYR A 503 -13.01 -2.95 -1.97
N SER A 504 -13.18 -1.64 -2.07
CA SER A 504 -12.13 -0.73 -2.52
C SER A 504 -11.85 0.35 -1.49
N CYS A 505 -10.61 0.83 -1.48
CA CYS A 505 -10.21 1.95 -0.65
C CYS A 505 -9.09 2.79 -1.29
N VAL A 506 -8.98 4.02 -0.83
CA VAL A 506 -7.80 4.87 -1.02
C VAL A 506 -7.56 5.67 0.26
N GLY A 507 -6.30 5.87 0.62
CA GLY A 507 -5.93 6.60 1.84
C GLY A 507 -5.89 5.70 3.07
N ILE A 508 -6.10 6.31 4.25
CA ILE A 508 -5.97 5.66 5.55
C ILE A 508 -7.30 5.05 6.00
N SER A 509 -7.25 3.97 6.79
CA SER A 509 -8.44 3.41 7.45
C SER A 509 -8.98 4.35 8.54
N GLU A 510 -10.23 4.15 8.95
CA GLU A 510 -10.79 4.86 10.11
C GLU A 510 -10.01 4.57 11.38
N ASP A 511 -9.68 3.30 11.64
CA ASP A 511 -8.92 2.86 12.81
C ASP A 511 -7.55 3.55 12.89
N ASP A 512 -6.83 3.60 11.76
CA ASP A 512 -5.52 4.23 11.68
C ASP A 512 -5.61 5.77 11.72
N ALA A 513 -6.68 6.37 11.18
CA ALA A 513 -6.92 7.81 11.28
C ALA A 513 -7.13 8.22 12.73
N ILE A 514 -7.98 7.50 13.47
CA ILE A 514 -8.21 7.75 14.90
C ILE A 514 -6.92 7.55 15.69
N SER A 515 -6.18 6.47 15.43
CA SER A 515 -4.89 6.21 16.08
C SER A 515 -3.87 7.31 15.84
N LYS A 516 -3.82 7.86 14.62
CA LYS A 516 -2.83 8.87 14.21
C LYS A 516 -3.19 10.30 14.60
N TYR A 517 -4.46 10.68 14.46
CA TYR A 517 -4.93 12.06 14.62
C TYR A 517 -5.75 12.27 15.89
N GLY A 518 -6.22 11.21 16.55
CA GLY A 518 -7.14 11.26 17.69
C GLY A 518 -8.60 11.34 17.26
N GLU A 519 -9.48 10.66 18.00
CA GLU A 519 -10.92 10.57 17.71
C GLU A 519 -11.60 11.95 17.61
N ASP A 520 -11.22 12.88 18.48
CA ASP A 520 -11.74 14.26 18.50
C ASP A 520 -11.39 15.07 17.24
N ASN A 521 -10.40 14.64 16.45
CA ASN A 521 -9.94 15.33 15.25
C ASN A 521 -10.40 14.67 13.94
N VAL A 522 -11.10 13.54 14.02
CA VAL A 522 -11.58 12.78 12.86
C VAL A 522 -13.10 12.83 12.80
N GLU A 523 -13.64 13.03 11.60
CA GLU A 523 -15.06 12.86 11.30
C GLU A 523 -15.24 11.77 10.23
N VAL A 524 -16.28 10.96 10.37
CA VAL A 524 -16.58 9.89 9.42
C VAL A 524 -17.99 10.07 8.90
N TYR A 525 -18.13 10.23 7.60
CA TYR A 525 -19.42 10.25 6.93
C TYR A 525 -19.66 8.90 6.26
N HIS A 526 -20.87 8.37 6.34
CA HIS A 526 -21.18 7.02 5.86
C HIS A 526 -22.63 6.87 5.40
N SER A 527 -22.87 5.86 4.58
CA SER A 527 -24.22 5.47 4.15
C SER A 527 -24.24 4.00 3.74
N GLU A 528 -25.35 3.34 4.04
CA GLU A 528 -25.75 2.09 3.40
C GLU A 528 -26.79 2.36 2.32
N PHE A 529 -26.66 1.69 1.19
CA PHE A 529 -27.56 1.88 0.06
C PHE A 529 -27.77 0.60 -0.74
N LEU A 530 -28.84 0.54 -1.53
CA LEU A 530 -29.13 -0.57 -2.41
C LEU A 530 -28.77 -0.18 -3.86
N PRO A 531 -27.81 -0.86 -4.52
CA PRO A 531 -27.59 -0.70 -5.95
C PRO A 531 -28.90 -0.87 -6.72
N LEU A 532 -29.23 0.04 -7.63
CA LEU A 532 -30.49 0.02 -8.37
C LEU A 532 -30.71 -1.30 -9.11
N GLU A 533 -29.65 -1.89 -9.67
CA GLU A 533 -29.68 -3.17 -10.37
C GLU A 533 -30.12 -4.34 -9.47
N TRP A 534 -30.00 -4.20 -8.15
CA TRP A 534 -30.40 -5.22 -7.19
C TRP A 534 -31.85 -5.06 -6.71
N SER A 535 -32.48 -3.91 -6.96
CA SER A 535 -33.83 -3.59 -6.46
C SER A 535 -34.92 -4.57 -6.90
N LEU A 536 -34.79 -5.16 -8.09
CA LEU A 536 -35.76 -6.14 -8.60
C LEU A 536 -35.50 -7.56 -8.06
N SER A 537 -34.27 -7.85 -7.62
CA SER A 537 -33.83 -9.18 -7.22
C SER A 537 -34.27 -9.49 -5.79
N ASN A 538 -35.25 -10.38 -5.60
CA ASN A 538 -35.67 -10.82 -4.25
C ASN A 538 -34.52 -11.39 -3.41
N ALA A 539 -33.49 -11.94 -4.06
CA ALA A 539 -32.32 -12.49 -3.38
C ALA A 539 -31.36 -11.42 -2.86
N ARG A 540 -31.40 -10.21 -3.44
CA ARG A 540 -30.49 -9.09 -3.14
C ARG A 540 -31.17 -7.82 -2.64
N SER A 541 -32.50 -7.75 -2.66
CA SER A 541 -33.28 -6.61 -2.16
C SER A 541 -33.12 -6.36 -0.65
N HIS A 542 -32.53 -7.31 0.07
CA HIS A 542 -32.17 -7.20 1.50
C HIS A 542 -30.65 -7.03 1.72
N SER A 543 -29.85 -6.99 0.66
CA SER A 543 -28.42 -6.69 0.73
C SER A 543 -28.20 -5.17 0.74
N SER A 544 -27.10 -4.71 1.32
CA SER A 544 -26.67 -3.31 1.23
C SER A 544 -25.22 -3.19 0.78
N ALA A 545 -24.98 -2.25 -0.13
CA ALA A 545 -23.67 -1.67 -0.34
C ALA A 545 -23.39 -0.62 0.74
N PHE A 546 -22.13 -0.25 0.91
CA PHE A 546 -21.70 0.68 1.94
C PHE A 546 -20.60 1.60 1.41
N ALA A 547 -20.71 2.88 1.72
CA ALA A 547 -19.66 3.87 1.47
C ALA A 547 -19.34 4.62 2.76
N LYS A 548 -18.06 4.96 2.94
CA LYS A 548 -17.65 5.94 3.94
C LYS A 548 -16.45 6.77 3.51
N ILE A 549 -16.38 7.96 4.06
CA ILE A 549 -15.23 8.87 3.97
C ILE A 549 -14.74 9.23 5.36
N VAL A 550 -13.44 9.25 5.52
CA VAL A 550 -12.73 9.61 6.75
C VAL A 550 -12.07 10.96 6.51
N CYS A 551 -12.39 11.96 7.33
CA CYS A 551 -11.94 13.35 7.15
C CYS A 551 -11.31 13.90 8.43
N GLU A 552 -10.42 14.89 8.29
CA GLU A 552 -10.09 15.78 9.40
C GLU A 552 -11.32 16.65 9.75
N LYS A 553 -11.57 16.89 11.04
CA LYS A 553 -12.61 17.84 11.50
C LYS A 553 -12.21 19.28 11.26
N ALA A 554 -10.92 19.59 11.43
CA ALA A 554 -10.40 20.94 11.25
C ALA A 554 -10.46 21.35 9.77
N GLU A 555 -10.72 22.63 9.53
CA GLU A 555 -10.62 23.22 8.19
C GLU A 555 -9.22 22.97 7.59
N PRO A 556 -9.13 22.58 6.31
CA PRO A 556 -10.19 22.61 5.29
C PRO A 556 -10.99 21.29 5.15
N GLN A 557 -11.03 20.44 6.18
CA GLN A 557 -11.66 19.12 6.18
C GLN A 557 -11.10 18.20 5.08
N ARG A 558 -9.77 17.98 5.12
CA ARG A 558 -9.13 17.09 4.14
C ARG A 558 -9.67 15.68 4.28
N VAL A 559 -9.93 15.05 3.14
CA VAL A 559 -10.28 13.63 3.09
C VAL A 559 -9.00 12.83 3.30
N LEU A 560 -9.00 11.99 4.34
CA LEU A 560 -7.91 11.12 4.73
C LEU A 560 -8.05 9.73 4.10
N GLY A 561 -9.28 9.25 3.96
CA GLY A 561 -9.60 7.94 3.40
C GLY A 561 -10.99 7.87 2.79
N ILE A 562 -11.14 7.05 1.75
CA ILE A 562 -12.43 6.74 1.12
C ILE A 562 -12.52 5.23 1.02
N HIS A 563 -13.65 4.67 1.43
CA HIS A 563 -13.91 3.24 1.45
C HIS A 563 -15.27 2.94 0.83
N TYR A 564 -15.32 1.91 0.00
CA TYR A 564 -16.53 1.50 -0.70
C TYR A 564 -16.60 -0.03 -0.77
N VAL A 565 -17.68 -0.60 -0.23
CA VAL A 565 -18.03 -2.02 -0.28
C VAL A 565 -19.28 -2.15 -1.13
N GLY A 566 -19.15 -2.68 -2.34
CA GLY A 566 -20.24 -2.68 -3.31
C GLY A 566 -19.82 -3.27 -4.66
N PRO A 567 -20.75 -3.41 -5.61
CA PRO A 567 -20.41 -3.85 -6.96
C PRO A 567 -19.47 -2.86 -7.65
N ASN A 568 -18.60 -3.38 -8.53
CA ASN A 568 -17.69 -2.59 -9.37
C ASN A 568 -16.76 -1.64 -8.58
N ALA A 569 -16.31 -2.06 -7.39
CA ALA A 569 -15.62 -1.19 -6.44
C ALA A 569 -14.29 -0.63 -7.00
N GLY A 570 -13.60 -1.40 -7.84
CA GLY A 570 -12.40 -0.89 -8.51
C GLY A 570 -12.69 0.28 -9.46
N GLU A 571 -13.81 0.22 -10.18
CA GLU A 571 -14.18 1.25 -11.16
C GLU A 571 -14.66 2.52 -10.44
N VAL A 572 -15.40 2.37 -9.33
CA VAL A 572 -15.81 3.48 -8.46
C VAL A 572 -14.59 4.21 -7.89
N MET A 573 -13.63 3.46 -7.31
CA MET A 573 -12.53 4.05 -6.54
C MET A 573 -11.45 4.74 -7.39
N GLN A 574 -11.26 4.30 -8.63
CA GLN A 574 -10.11 4.74 -9.44
C GLN A 574 -10.10 6.25 -9.69
N GLY A 575 -11.26 6.87 -9.90
CA GLY A 575 -11.40 8.32 -10.08
C GLY A 575 -11.06 9.10 -8.81
N TYR A 576 -11.57 8.65 -7.66
CA TYR A 576 -11.27 9.26 -6.36
C TYR A 576 -9.79 9.16 -5.98
N GLY A 577 -9.09 8.11 -6.41
CA GLY A 577 -7.64 8.00 -6.26
C GLY A 577 -6.86 9.15 -6.89
N VAL A 578 -7.32 9.68 -8.02
CA VAL A 578 -6.74 10.88 -8.64
C VAL A 578 -7.00 12.11 -7.79
N SER A 579 -8.24 12.30 -7.34
CA SER A 579 -8.64 13.44 -6.50
C SER A 579 -7.89 13.47 -5.16
N MET A 580 -7.69 12.33 -4.53
CA MET A 580 -6.92 12.21 -3.27
C MET A 580 -5.47 12.68 -3.42
N ARG A 581 -4.86 12.48 -4.60
CA ARG A 581 -3.51 13.01 -4.88
C ARG A 581 -3.48 14.54 -5.02
N GLN A 582 -4.62 15.18 -5.25
CA GLN A 582 -4.76 16.63 -5.39
C GLN A 582 -5.20 17.32 -4.09
N GLY A 583 -5.28 16.59 -2.97
CA GLY A 583 -5.67 17.16 -1.68
C GLY A 583 -7.18 17.39 -1.53
N LEU A 584 -7.97 16.41 -1.94
CA LEU A 584 -9.43 16.41 -1.84
C LEU A 584 -9.93 16.81 -0.43
N THR A 585 -10.91 17.71 -0.37
CA THR A 585 -11.64 18.06 0.84
C THR A 585 -13.09 17.57 0.81
N TYR A 586 -13.71 17.43 1.99
CA TYR A 586 -15.12 17.05 2.11
C TYR A 586 -16.03 18.00 1.33
N LYS A 587 -15.75 19.30 1.39
CA LYS A 587 -16.49 20.32 0.64
C LYS A 587 -16.39 20.12 -0.88
N GLN A 588 -15.19 19.89 -1.41
CA GLN A 588 -15.01 19.63 -2.84
C GLN A 588 -15.76 18.36 -3.28
N LEU A 589 -15.78 17.33 -2.42
CA LEU A 589 -16.48 16.10 -2.69
C LEU A 589 -18.00 16.32 -2.77
N THR A 590 -18.58 17.00 -1.79
CA THR A 590 -20.05 17.22 -1.70
C THR A 590 -20.59 18.31 -2.63
N GLU A 591 -19.75 19.21 -3.13
CA GLU A 591 -20.12 20.16 -4.19
C GLU A 591 -20.12 19.50 -5.59
N THR A 592 -19.61 18.27 -5.72
CA THR A 592 -19.60 17.53 -6.98
C THR A 592 -20.99 16.96 -7.27
N VAL A 593 -21.53 17.26 -8.46
CA VAL A 593 -22.83 16.73 -8.89
C VAL A 593 -22.70 15.24 -9.26
N GLY A 594 -23.52 14.40 -8.65
CA GLY A 594 -23.58 12.96 -8.92
C GLY A 594 -24.09 12.61 -10.32
N ILE A 595 -23.70 11.44 -10.81
CA ILE A 595 -24.27 10.83 -12.02
C ILE A 595 -25.35 9.85 -11.57
N HIS A 596 -26.58 10.06 -12.02
CA HIS A 596 -27.73 9.26 -11.59
C HIS A 596 -28.34 8.41 -12.73
N PRO A 597 -28.66 7.13 -12.51
CA PRO A 597 -28.40 6.33 -11.30
C PRO A 597 -27.03 5.63 -11.33
N THR A 598 -26.21 5.80 -10.28
CA THR A 598 -24.94 5.06 -10.14
C THR A 598 -24.58 4.79 -8.68
N CYS A 599 -23.90 3.68 -8.37
CA CYS A 599 -23.38 3.44 -7.02
C CYS A 599 -22.33 4.48 -6.57
N SER A 600 -21.63 5.10 -7.53
CA SER A 600 -20.54 6.05 -7.22
C SER A 600 -21.07 7.41 -6.74
N GLU A 601 -22.32 7.75 -7.07
CA GLU A 601 -22.93 9.03 -6.66
C GLU A 601 -23.11 9.12 -5.13
N GLU A 602 -23.28 7.98 -4.46
CA GLU A 602 -23.43 7.91 -3.02
C GLU A 602 -22.23 8.50 -2.26
N ILE A 603 -21.02 8.40 -2.81
CA ILE A 603 -19.81 8.96 -2.19
C ILE A 603 -19.86 10.50 -2.17
N VAL A 604 -20.48 11.15 -3.16
CA VAL A 604 -20.57 12.62 -3.24
C VAL A 604 -21.78 13.19 -2.52
N THR A 605 -22.69 12.35 -2.00
CA THR A 605 -23.88 12.76 -1.25
C THR A 605 -23.84 12.41 0.24
N LEU A 606 -22.75 11.81 0.74
CA LEU A 606 -22.59 11.44 2.16
C LEU A 606 -22.71 12.64 3.11
N ASN A 607 -23.71 12.60 4.01
CA ASN A 607 -23.99 13.64 4.99
C ASN A 607 -24.18 13.13 6.43
N ILE A 608 -24.55 11.86 6.60
CA ILE A 608 -24.70 11.21 7.92
C ILE A 608 -23.31 11.01 8.52
N THR A 609 -23.08 11.54 9.72
CA THR A 609 -21.81 11.35 10.45
C THR A 609 -21.95 10.30 11.54
N LYS A 610 -20.88 9.53 11.80
CA LYS A 610 -20.86 8.61 12.95
C LYS A 610 -21.01 9.33 14.29
N SER A 611 -20.48 10.54 14.41
CA SER A 611 -20.59 11.35 15.63
C SER A 611 -22.02 11.82 15.94
N SER A 612 -22.91 11.88 14.93
CA SER A 612 -24.33 12.18 15.13
C SER A 612 -25.10 11.04 15.81
N GLY A 613 -24.59 9.81 15.70
CA GLY A 613 -25.28 8.59 16.15
C GLY A 613 -26.42 8.14 15.24
N GLU A 614 -26.67 8.82 14.12
CA GLU A 614 -27.63 8.38 13.11
C GLU A 614 -27.15 7.10 12.39
N ASP A 615 -28.09 6.23 12.01
CA ASP A 615 -27.79 4.97 11.33
C ASP A 615 -27.40 5.22 9.87
N ALA A 616 -26.37 4.53 9.39
CA ALA A 616 -25.95 4.58 7.98
C ALA A 616 -27.09 4.19 7.01
N ALA A 617 -28.03 3.35 7.45
CA ALA A 617 -29.20 2.93 6.67
C ALA A 617 -30.32 3.99 6.60
N ALA A 618 -30.21 5.10 7.32
CA ALA A 618 -31.21 6.17 7.31
C ALA A 618 -31.16 7.03 6.03
N GLY A 619 -30.06 6.96 5.27
CA GLY A 619 -29.85 7.71 4.03
C GLY A 619 -30.18 6.86 2.80
N GLY A 620 -31.43 6.88 2.34
CA GLY A 620 -31.87 6.24 1.11
C GLY A 620 -33.34 6.55 0.80
N CYS A 621 -33.74 6.48 -0.48
CA CYS A 621 -35.14 6.55 -0.91
C CYS A 621 -35.77 5.15 -0.91
#